data_AF-B5HJ08-F1
#
_entry.id   AF-B5HJ08-F1
#
_cell.length_a   1.000
_cell.length_b   1.000
_cell.length_c   1.000
_cell.angle_alpha   90.00
_cell.angle_beta   90.00
_cell.angle_gamma   90.00
#
_symmetry.space_group_name_H-M   'P 1'
#
loop_
_entity.id
_entity.type
_entity.pdbx_description
1 polymer ?
#
loop_
_entity_poly.entity_id
_entity_poly.type
_entity_poly.pdbx_seq_one_letter_code
_entity_poly.pdbx_strand_id
1 'polypeptide(L)'
;MEPRDLWERNTLLAEAFCSSDDKVRQARAILDEAHADRARTLAAFAVTVGSDGAVADLMGLNAREVRVARRTVGKADARTVAEHILTVRPEHRQAPMPREDEPVPPDVPFPHPRMEAPVPPSAPVPPVEHMARPAEESVVWSPGMDSVLQWSWQSGLDLQTVAEELGLSPRTLLLRAQYLAAEGRLSPRAADSEALQSGRHRRNDEALYASVPDDIESLYQSPAPHDWAHA
;
A
#
# COMPACT_ATOMS: atom_id res chain seq x y z
N MET A 1 1.93 41.56 -11.73
CA MET A 1 2.76 40.42 -12.15
C MET A 1 2.72 40.42 -13.67
N GLU A 2 3.87 40.46 -14.33
CA GLU A 2 3.89 40.49 -15.79
C GLU A 2 3.36 39.17 -16.34
N PRO A 3 2.66 39.16 -17.49
CA PRO A 3 2.10 37.94 -18.07
C PRO A 3 3.18 36.90 -18.42
N ARG A 4 4.43 37.34 -18.63
CA ARG A 4 5.59 36.45 -18.85
C ARG A 4 5.98 35.69 -17.58
N ASP A 5 6.08 36.38 -16.44
CA ASP A 5 6.43 35.76 -15.15
C ASP A 5 5.42 34.67 -14.75
N LEU A 6 4.13 34.90 -15.01
CA LEU A 6 3.08 33.90 -14.77
C LEU A 6 3.27 32.65 -15.63
N TRP A 7 3.64 32.83 -16.90
CA TRP A 7 3.84 31.71 -17.83
C TRP A 7 5.09 30.90 -17.49
N GLU A 8 6.19 31.55 -17.14
CA GLU A 8 7.42 30.88 -16.68
C GLU A 8 7.17 30.07 -15.41
N ARG A 9 6.50 30.67 -14.42
CA ARG A 9 6.13 29.96 -13.19
C ARG A 9 5.23 28.75 -13.47
N ASN A 10 4.21 28.90 -14.31
CA ASN A 10 3.31 27.80 -14.66
C ASN A 10 4.03 26.69 -15.43
N THR A 11 5.00 27.04 -16.29
CA THR A 11 5.82 26.08 -17.00
C THR A 11 6.69 25.27 -16.04
N LEU A 12 7.35 25.94 -15.08
CA LEU A 12 8.13 25.25 -14.04
C LEU A 12 7.28 24.34 -13.16
N LEU A 13 6.05 24.77 -12.81
CA LEU A 13 5.12 23.93 -12.06
C LEU A 13 4.69 22.69 -12.87
N ALA A 14 4.42 22.86 -14.16
CA ALA A 14 4.07 21.75 -15.04
C ALA A 14 5.23 20.75 -15.18
N GLU A 15 6.46 21.25 -15.36
CA GLU A 15 7.66 20.40 -15.46
C GLU A 15 7.92 19.65 -14.15
N ALA A 16 7.83 20.32 -13.01
CA ALA A 16 7.99 19.70 -11.69
C ALA A 16 6.93 18.61 -11.46
N PHE A 17 5.68 18.87 -11.86
CA PHE A 17 4.60 17.89 -11.78
C PHE A 17 4.89 16.66 -12.66
N CYS A 18 5.23 16.87 -13.94
CA CYS A 18 5.54 15.77 -14.86
C CYS A 18 6.73 14.93 -14.36
N SER A 19 7.79 15.58 -13.85
CA SER A 19 8.94 14.88 -13.27
C SER A 19 8.54 14.03 -12.06
N SER A 20 7.64 14.53 -11.22
CA SER A 20 7.13 13.78 -10.06
C SER A 20 6.27 12.59 -10.50
N ASP A 21 5.38 12.78 -11.48
CA ASP A 21 4.51 11.73 -11.99
C ASP A 21 5.32 10.59 -12.64
N ASP A 22 6.35 10.93 -13.41
CA ASP A 22 7.27 9.95 -13.99
C ASP A 22 7.97 9.11 -12.93
N LYS A 23 8.36 9.71 -11.79
CA LYS A 23 8.95 8.96 -10.67
C LYS A 23 7.96 8.00 -10.04
N VAL A 24 6.69 8.39 -9.89
CA VAL A 24 5.64 7.51 -9.37
C VAL A 24 5.41 6.34 -10.32
N ARG A 25 5.35 6.60 -11.63
CA ARG A 25 5.21 5.57 -12.66
C ARG A 25 6.38 4.59 -12.66
N GLN A 26 7.61 5.09 -12.52
CA GLN A 26 8.81 4.25 -12.41
C GLN A 26 8.79 3.40 -11.14
N ALA A 27 8.47 4.00 -9.98
CA ALA A 27 8.37 3.27 -8.73
C ALA A 27 7.30 2.16 -8.80
N ARG A 28 6.18 2.45 -9.46
CA ARG A 28 5.12 1.46 -9.68
C ARG A 28 5.60 0.30 -10.56
N ALA A 29 6.29 0.60 -11.65
CA ALA A 29 6.86 -0.43 -12.53
C ALA A 29 7.84 -1.35 -11.80
N ILE A 30 8.69 -0.78 -10.93
CA ILE A 30 9.64 -1.56 -10.10
C ILE A 30 8.89 -2.45 -9.11
N LEU A 31 7.85 -1.94 -8.46
CA LEU A 31 7.04 -2.72 -7.52
C LEU A 31 6.32 -3.88 -8.23
N ASP A 32 5.74 -3.61 -9.40
CA ASP A 32 5.05 -4.62 -10.20
C ASP A 32 6.02 -5.71 -10.68
N GLU A 33 7.24 -5.36 -11.09
CA GLU A 33 8.28 -6.33 -11.42
C GLU A 33 8.70 -7.15 -10.20
N ALA A 34 8.92 -6.51 -9.04
CA ALA A 34 9.24 -7.21 -7.80
C ALA A 34 8.13 -8.17 -7.36
N HIS A 35 6.86 -7.82 -7.58
CA HIS A 35 5.73 -8.72 -7.34
C HIS A 35 5.72 -9.89 -8.32
N ALA A 36 6.05 -9.66 -9.59
CA ALA A 36 6.18 -10.72 -10.60
C ALA A 36 7.35 -11.68 -10.26
N ASP A 37 8.50 -11.16 -9.84
CA ASP A 37 9.66 -11.93 -9.36
C ASP A 37 9.29 -12.82 -8.18
N ARG A 38 8.59 -12.25 -7.17
CA ARG A 38 8.08 -13.01 -6.03
C ARG A 38 7.14 -14.12 -6.47
N ALA A 39 6.22 -13.84 -7.39
CA ALA A 39 5.29 -14.83 -7.91
C ALA A 39 6.00 -15.95 -8.67
N ARG A 40 7.01 -15.63 -9.50
CA ARG A 40 7.86 -16.60 -10.22
C ARG A 40 8.62 -17.50 -9.25
N THR A 41 9.20 -16.93 -8.20
CA THR A 41 9.93 -17.68 -7.16
C THR A 41 9.00 -18.60 -6.37
N LEU A 42 7.81 -18.10 -5.99
CA LEU A 42 6.81 -18.90 -5.29
C LEU A 42 6.28 -20.06 -6.15
N ALA A 43 6.01 -19.79 -7.43
CA ALA A 43 5.62 -20.81 -8.39
C ALA A 43 6.71 -21.86 -8.59
N ALA A 44 7.97 -21.44 -8.72
CA ALA A 44 9.12 -22.33 -8.79
C ALA A 44 9.19 -23.26 -7.57
N PHE A 45 9.06 -22.71 -6.36
CA PHE A 45 9.05 -23.49 -5.13
C PHE A 45 7.86 -24.47 -5.05
N ALA A 46 6.66 -24.03 -5.46
CA ALA A 46 5.49 -24.90 -5.51
C ALA A 46 5.65 -26.06 -6.51
N VAL A 47 6.33 -25.83 -7.64
CA VAL A 47 6.59 -26.86 -8.66
C VAL A 47 7.68 -27.84 -8.22
N THR A 48 8.72 -27.37 -7.52
CA THR A 48 9.77 -28.25 -7.00
C THR A 48 9.27 -29.14 -5.86
N VAL A 49 8.48 -28.58 -4.95
CA VAL A 49 7.85 -29.34 -3.85
C VAL A 49 6.69 -30.21 -4.34
N GLY A 50 5.97 -29.77 -5.38
CA GLY A 50 4.83 -30.49 -5.94
C GLY A 50 3.53 -30.36 -5.15
N SER A 51 3.47 -29.49 -4.12
CA SER A 51 2.29 -29.28 -3.29
C SER A 51 2.12 -27.81 -2.92
N ASP A 52 1.00 -27.20 -3.35
CA ASP A 52 0.67 -25.81 -2.97
C ASP A 52 0.41 -25.67 -1.48
N GLY A 53 -0.25 -26.68 -0.87
CA GLY A 53 -0.64 -26.64 0.54
C GLY A 53 0.57 -26.66 1.46
N ALA A 54 1.52 -27.55 1.20
CA ALA A 54 2.74 -27.64 2.01
C ALA A 54 3.59 -26.36 1.93
N VAL A 55 3.68 -25.76 0.74
CA VAL A 55 4.38 -24.48 0.54
C VAL A 55 3.65 -23.33 1.25
N ALA A 56 2.32 -23.30 1.16
CA ALA A 56 1.50 -22.30 1.84
C ALA A 56 1.65 -22.38 3.37
N ASP A 57 1.56 -23.58 3.94
CA ASP A 57 1.73 -23.83 5.36
C ASP A 57 3.15 -23.44 5.83
N LEU A 58 4.19 -23.76 5.03
CA LEU A 58 5.57 -23.40 5.34
C LEU A 58 5.81 -21.88 5.35
N MET A 59 5.22 -21.15 4.41
CA MET A 59 5.42 -19.70 4.27
C MET A 59 4.38 -18.86 5.03
N GLY A 60 3.42 -19.50 5.73
CA GLY A 60 2.30 -18.80 6.36
C GLY A 60 1.41 -18.06 5.36
N LEU A 61 1.33 -18.54 4.12
CA LEU A 61 0.55 -17.96 3.04
C LEU A 61 -0.77 -18.72 2.85
N ASN A 62 -1.71 -18.15 2.10
CA ASN A 62 -2.90 -18.87 1.68
C ASN A 62 -2.59 -19.81 0.50
N ALA A 63 -3.03 -21.06 0.54
CA ALA A 63 -2.87 -22.01 -0.58
C ALA A 63 -3.43 -21.49 -1.91
N ARG A 64 -4.44 -20.59 -1.87
CA ARG A 64 -4.94 -19.89 -3.05
C ARG A 64 -3.88 -19.00 -3.70
N GLU A 65 -3.07 -18.30 -2.91
CA GLU A 65 -2.02 -17.40 -3.43
C GLU A 65 -0.95 -18.20 -4.18
N VAL A 66 -0.48 -19.29 -3.58
CA VAL A 66 0.51 -20.20 -4.21
C VAL A 66 -0.05 -20.78 -5.52
N ARG A 67 -1.31 -21.21 -5.50
CA ARG A 67 -1.99 -21.74 -6.68
C ARG A 67 -2.14 -20.69 -7.78
N VAL A 68 -2.50 -19.45 -7.44
CA VAL A 68 -2.61 -18.34 -8.39
C VAL A 68 -1.24 -18.03 -8.98
N ALA A 69 -0.19 -17.88 -8.16
CA ALA A 69 1.17 -17.66 -8.65
C ALA A 69 1.60 -18.74 -9.66
N ARG A 70 1.39 -20.01 -9.34
CA ARG A 70 1.72 -21.11 -10.26
C ARG A 70 0.89 -21.09 -11.55
N ARG A 71 -0.39 -20.71 -11.49
CA ARG A 71 -1.26 -20.60 -12.68
C ARG A 71 -0.86 -19.44 -13.57
N THR A 72 -0.52 -18.29 -12.99
CA THR A 72 -0.11 -17.09 -13.73
C THR A 72 1.25 -17.27 -14.38
N VAL A 73 2.22 -17.86 -13.67
CA VAL A 73 3.58 -18.08 -14.19
C VAL A 73 3.62 -19.27 -15.16
N GLY A 74 2.80 -20.29 -14.92
CA GLY A 74 2.83 -21.51 -15.72
C GLY A 74 3.94 -22.48 -15.31
N LYS A 75 3.77 -23.75 -15.70
CA LYS A 75 4.61 -24.85 -15.23
C LYS A 75 6.02 -24.85 -15.86
N ALA A 76 6.14 -24.47 -17.12
CA ALA A 76 7.41 -24.46 -17.84
C ALA A 76 8.33 -23.37 -17.26
N ASP A 77 7.85 -22.13 -17.23
CA ASP A 77 8.62 -20.99 -16.72
C ASP A 77 8.99 -21.17 -15.24
N ALA A 78 8.07 -21.68 -14.42
CA ALA A 78 8.36 -22.01 -13.02
C ALA A 78 9.49 -23.06 -12.87
N ARG A 79 9.60 -24.03 -13.79
CA ARG A 79 10.70 -25.00 -13.79
C ARG A 79 12.02 -24.35 -14.18
N THR A 80 12.02 -23.53 -15.23
CA THR A 80 13.22 -22.80 -15.65
C THR A 80 13.73 -21.90 -14.52
N VAL A 81 12.84 -21.18 -13.84
CA VAL A 81 13.20 -20.36 -12.67
C VAL A 81 13.72 -21.23 -11.52
N ALA A 82 13.08 -22.37 -11.24
CA ALA A 82 13.57 -23.30 -10.22
C ALA A 82 14.98 -23.83 -10.54
N GLU A 83 15.21 -24.27 -11.77
CA GLU A 83 16.52 -24.74 -12.24
C GLU A 83 17.56 -23.64 -12.12
N HIS A 84 17.24 -22.41 -12.52
CA HIS A 84 18.12 -21.25 -12.36
C HIS A 84 18.45 -20.98 -10.89
N ILE A 85 17.48 -20.98 -9.98
CA ILE A 85 17.71 -20.75 -8.54
C ILE A 85 18.57 -21.88 -7.93
N LEU A 86 18.38 -23.12 -8.37
CA LEU A 86 19.14 -24.27 -7.85
C LEU A 86 20.57 -24.34 -8.44
N THR A 87 20.81 -23.78 -9.62
CA THR A 87 22.12 -23.76 -10.28
C THR A 87 22.93 -22.51 -9.95
N VAL A 88 22.27 -21.37 -9.72
CA VAL A 88 22.89 -20.15 -9.22
C VAL A 88 23.12 -20.30 -7.72
N ARG A 89 24.38 -20.55 -7.36
CA ARG A 89 24.86 -20.48 -5.97
C ARG A 89 24.47 -19.12 -5.37
N PRO A 90 23.90 -19.04 -4.15
CA PRO A 90 23.59 -17.77 -3.51
C PRO A 90 24.87 -17.09 -3.00
N GLU A 91 25.79 -16.72 -3.90
CA GLU A 91 26.98 -15.94 -3.58
C GLU A 91 26.80 -14.44 -3.90
N HIS A 92 25.60 -14.02 -4.30
CA HIS A 92 25.30 -12.61 -4.60
C HIS A 92 24.08 -12.08 -3.84
N ARG A 93 23.94 -12.42 -2.55
CA ARG A 93 23.27 -11.47 -1.65
C ARG A 93 24.29 -10.36 -1.41
N GLN A 94 24.19 -9.29 -2.19
CA GLN A 94 24.94 -8.05 -1.98
C GLN A 94 25.03 -7.80 -0.48
N ALA A 95 26.25 -7.86 0.06
CA ALA A 95 26.53 -7.23 1.33
C ALA A 95 26.04 -5.78 1.19
N PRO A 96 25.34 -5.20 2.19
CA PRO A 96 25.17 -3.76 2.22
C PRO A 96 26.58 -3.18 2.08
N MET A 97 26.80 -2.39 1.04
CA MET A 97 28.06 -1.66 0.90
C MET A 97 28.31 -0.96 2.24
N PRO A 98 29.54 -1.02 2.78
CA PRO A 98 29.89 -0.23 3.95
C PRO A 98 29.53 1.21 3.62
N ARG A 99 28.67 1.84 4.42
CA ARG A 99 28.58 3.29 4.45
C ARG A 99 29.94 3.75 4.96
N GLU A 100 30.83 4.11 4.04
CA GLU A 100 31.97 4.96 4.37
C GLU A 100 31.40 6.31 4.85
N ASP A 101 31.94 6.76 5.97
CA ASP A 101 31.74 8.05 6.63
C ASP A 101 30.42 8.29 7.39
N GLU A 102 30.33 7.70 8.59
CA GLU A 102 29.63 8.35 9.71
C GLU A 102 30.61 8.47 10.90
N PRO A 103 30.98 9.68 11.34
CA PRO A 103 31.91 9.87 12.45
C PRO A 103 31.25 9.45 13.77
N VAL A 104 31.90 8.49 14.44
CA VAL A 104 31.58 8.04 15.80
C VAL A 104 31.68 9.23 16.77
N PRO A 105 30.61 9.59 17.52
CA PRO A 105 30.72 10.56 18.59
C PRO A 105 31.51 9.94 19.77
N PRO A 106 32.42 10.69 20.41
CA PRO A 106 33.24 10.17 21.50
C PRO A 106 32.43 9.87 22.77
N ASP A 107 32.82 8.78 23.42
CA ASP A 107 32.39 8.29 24.74
C ASP A 107 32.13 9.42 25.75
N VAL A 108 30.89 9.55 26.19
CA VAL A 108 30.55 10.33 27.39
C VAL A 108 30.57 9.35 28.58
N PRO A 109 31.47 9.50 29.57
CA PRO A 109 31.52 8.60 30.71
C PRO A 109 30.27 8.77 31.58
N PHE A 110 29.58 7.66 31.84
CA PHE A 110 28.57 7.57 32.90
C PHE A 110 29.18 7.90 34.26
N PRO A 111 28.60 8.83 35.06
CA PRO A 111 28.83 8.87 36.49
C PRO A 111 27.74 8.07 37.23
N HIS A 112 28.18 7.13 38.04
CA HIS A 112 27.40 6.35 39.00
C HIS A 112 26.64 7.23 40.03
N PRO A 113 25.57 6.69 40.66
CA PRO A 113 24.66 7.46 41.51
C PRO A 113 25.30 7.77 42.87
N ARG A 114 25.33 9.04 43.25
CA ARG A 114 25.80 9.49 44.57
C ARG A 114 24.62 9.80 45.48
N MET A 115 24.63 9.17 46.66
CA MET A 115 23.67 9.32 47.75
C MET A 115 23.61 10.74 48.34
N GLU A 116 22.49 10.96 49.00
CA GLU A 116 21.79 12.15 49.53
C GLU A 116 22.46 12.98 50.65
N ALA A 117 21.89 14.19 50.85
CA ALA A 117 21.86 15.08 52.04
C ALA A 117 22.82 16.31 52.08
N PRO A 118 22.51 17.39 52.84
CA PRO A 118 21.29 18.23 52.87
C PRO A 118 21.59 19.76 52.69
N VAL A 119 20.54 20.56 52.43
CA VAL A 119 20.50 22.05 52.22
C VAL A 119 20.90 22.85 53.50
N PRO A 120 21.32 24.15 53.47
CA PRO A 120 20.39 25.32 53.40
C PRO A 120 21.05 26.60 52.73
N PRO A 121 20.60 27.88 52.90
CA PRO A 121 19.99 28.68 51.82
C PRO A 121 20.60 30.10 51.59
N SER A 122 20.41 30.70 50.40
CA SER A 122 20.25 32.16 50.14
C SER A 122 20.39 32.44 48.63
N ALA A 123 19.31 32.77 47.92
CA ALA A 123 18.79 34.12 47.64
C ALA A 123 19.35 34.69 46.30
N PRO A 124 18.76 35.73 45.68
CA PRO A 124 17.89 35.55 44.51
C PRO A 124 18.32 36.39 43.27
N VAL A 125 18.32 35.83 42.06
CA VAL A 125 18.41 36.60 40.80
C VAL A 125 17.88 35.77 39.61
N PRO A 126 17.53 36.39 38.45
CA PRO A 126 16.20 36.74 37.92
C PRO A 126 15.65 35.67 36.92
N PRO A 127 14.45 35.83 36.32
CA PRO A 127 13.78 34.75 35.60
C PRO A 127 14.46 34.50 34.25
N VAL A 128 15.15 33.37 34.14
CA VAL A 128 15.50 32.79 32.84
C VAL A 128 14.29 32.01 32.39
N GLU A 129 13.67 32.50 31.31
CA GLU A 129 12.62 31.84 30.54
C GLU A 129 12.91 30.34 30.44
N HIS A 130 12.20 29.58 31.27
CA HIS A 130 12.10 28.15 31.07
C HIS A 130 11.27 27.96 29.81
N MET A 131 11.95 27.58 28.73
CA MET A 131 11.30 26.92 27.60
C MET A 131 10.37 25.86 28.21
N ALA A 132 9.09 26.10 28.02
CA ALA A 132 8.04 25.18 28.39
C ALA A 132 8.37 23.82 27.75
N ARG A 133 8.75 22.88 28.61
CA ARG A 133 8.45 21.46 28.38
C ARG A 133 6.96 21.41 28.03
N PRO A 134 6.55 20.99 26.82
CA PRO A 134 5.13 20.85 26.56
C PRO A 134 4.64 19.83 27.56
N ALA A 135 3.73 20.27 28.42
CA ALA A 135 2.94 19.39 29.25
C ALA A 135 2.41 18.28 28.34
N GLU A 136 2.49 17.04 28.79
CA GLU A 136 1.69 15.98 28.21
C GLU A 136 0.23 16.41 28.41
N GLU A 137 -0.32 17.11 27.42
CA GLU A 137 -1.72 17.49 27.38
C GLU A 137 -2.51 16.19 27.45
N SER A 138 -3.21 16.01 28.56
CA SER A 138 -4.19 14.94 28.70
C SER A 138 -5.35 15.24 27.76
N VAL A 139 -5.19 14.81 26.50
CA VAL A 139 -6.18 14.98 25.45
C VAL A 139 -7.47 14.29 25.88
N VAL A 140 -8.52 15.08 26.10
CA VAL A 140 -9.87 14.58 26.34
C VAL A 140 -10.45 14.18 24.99
N TRP A 141 -10.50 12.88 24.72
CA TRP A 141 -11.03 12.34 23.45
C TRP A 141 -12.52 12.64 23.31
N SER A 142 -12.87 13.40 22.26
CA SER A 142 -14.26 13.67 21.91
C SER A 142 -14.81 12.65 20.89
N PRO A 143 -16.14 12.41 20.86
CA PRO A 143 -16.76 11.56 19.84
C PRO A 143 -16.52 12.03 18.39
N GLY A 144 -16.33 13.34 18.19
CA GLY A 144 -15.98 13.90 16.89
C GLY A 144 -14.58 13.45 16.42
N MET A 145 -13.60 13.44 17.34
CA MET A 145 -12.24 12.97 17.03
C MET A 145 -12.22 11.47 16.70
N ASP A 146 -13.02 10.66 17.41
CA ASP A 146 -13.19 9.24 17.09
C ASP A 146 -13.78 9.03 15.69
N SER A 147 -14.69 9.91 15.27
CA SER A 147 -15.32 9.85 13.94
C SER A 147 -14.32 10.19 12.84
N VAL A 148 -13.44 11.18 13.08
CA VAL A 148 -12.34 11.53 12.18
C VAL A 148 -11.36 10.35 12.05
N LEU A 149 -11.02 9.69 13.17
CA LEU A 149 -10.18 8.48 13.15
C LEU A 149 -10.82 7.32 12.42
N GLN A 150 -12.11 7.10 12.61
CA GLN A 150 -12.82 6.02 11.93
C GLN A 150 -12.90 6.27 10.42
N TRP A 151 -13.13 7.51 10.01
CA TRP A 151 -13.14 7.89 8.61
C TRP A 151 -11.75 7.84 7.97
N SER A 152 -10.71 8.33 8.66
CA SER A 152 -9.33 8.28 8.17
C SER A 152 -8.85 6.84 8.00
N TRP A 153 -9.20 5.96 8.94
CA TRP A 153 -8.93 4.53 8.86
C TRP A 153 -9.64 3.85 7.68
N GLN A 154 -10.91 4.17 7.45
CA GLN A 154 -11.67 3.63 6.31
C GLN A 154 -11.17 4.14 4.96
N SER A 155 -10.63 5.36 4.93
CA SER A 155 -10.15 6.01 3.72
C SER A 155 -8.67 5.72 3.43
N GLY A 156 -7.95 5.07 4.36
CA GLY A 156 -6.52 4.78 4.23
C GLY A 156 -5.63 6.02 4.34
N LEU A 157 -6.09 7.07 5.01
CA LEU A 157 -5.34 8.31 5.21
C LEU A 157 -4.25 8.13 6.27
N ASP A 158 -3.07 8.72 6.05
CA ASP A 158 -1.95 8.63 6.99
C ASP A 158 -2.30 9.27 8.34
N LEU A 159 -2.09 8.50 9.41
CA LEU A 159 -2.35 8.92 10.79
C LEU A 159 -1.42 10.06 11.22
N GLN A 160 -0.24 10.18 10.62
CA GLN A 160 0.68 11.27 10.92
C GLN A 160 0.13 12.60 10.41
N THR A 161 -0.41 12.65 9.19
CA THR A 161 -1.11 13.83 8.67
C THR A 161 -2.32 14.18 9.52
N VAL A 162 -3.13 13.20 9.94
CA VAL A 162 -4.27 13.45 10.84
C VAL A 162 -3.83 13.98 12.21
N ALA A 163 -2.68 13.53 12.71
CA ALA A 163 -2.13 14.03 13.96
C ALA A 163 -1.72 15.51 13.85
N GLU A 164 -1.06 15.88 12.76
CA GLU A 164 -0.66 17.27 12.47
C GLU A 164 -1.88 18.19 12.35
N GLU A 165 -2.92 17.77 11.61
CA GLU A 165 -4.15 18.54 11.41
C GLU A 165 -4.97 18.72 12.70
N LEU A 166 -4.94 17.71 13.59
CA LEU A 166 -5.61 17.79 14.89
C LEU A 166 -4.74 18.44 15.98
N GLY A 167 -3.48 18.78 15.67
CA GLY A 167 -2.51 19.28 16.65
C GLY A 167 -2.17 18.27 17.74
N LEU A 168 -2.32 16.98 17.47
CA LEU A 168 -2.10 15.89 18.42
C LEU A 168 -0.78 15.19 18.19
N SER A 169 -0.27 14.52 19.22
CA SER A 169 0.88 13.63 19.04
C SER A 169 0.46 12.37 18.26
N PRO A 170 1.27 11.88 17.30
CA PRO A 170 1.01 10.62 16.59
C PRO A 170 0.86 9.43 17.56
N ARG A 171 1.56 9.47 18.69
CA ARG A 171 1.49 8.44 19.74
C ARG A 171 0.12 8.41 20.43
N THR A 172 -0.46 9.57 20.75
CA THR A 172 -1.80 9.67 21.34
C THR A 172 -2.85 9.12 20.39
N LEU A 173 -2.68 9.40 19.10
CA LEU A 173 -3.59 9.00 18.03
C LEU A 173 -3.54 7.48 17.78
N LEU A 174 -2.33 6.90 17.78
CA LEU A 174 -2.13 5.45 17.70
C LEU A 174 -2.72 4.70 18.90
N LEU A 175 -2.53 5.21 20.13
CA LEU A 175 -3.11 4.60 21.33
C LEU A 175 -4.65 4.59 21.28
N ARG A 176 -5.27 5.67 20.79
CA ARG A 176 -6.72 5.70 20.61
C ARG A 176 -7.19 4.77 19.50
N ALA A 177 -6.48 4.71 18.38
CA ALA A 177 -6.80 3.79 17.30
C ALA A 177 -6.77 2.33 17.79
N GLN A 178 -5.77 1.94 18.60
CA GLN A 178 -5.72 0.62 19.22
C GLN A 178 -6.94 0.35 20.13
N TYR A 179 -7.37 1.34 20.91
CA TYR A 179 -8.58 1.23 21.74
C TYR A 179 -9.84 1.03 20.90
N LEU A 180 -10.03 1.84 19.84
CA LEU A 180 -11.18 1.71 18.92
C LEU A 180 -11.16 0.40 18.12
N ALA A 181 -9.96 -0.12 17.81
CA ALA A 181 -9.80 -1.44 17.19
C ALA A 181 -10.17 -2.57 18.16
N ALA A 182 -9.79 -2.47 19.44
CA ALA A 182 -10.19 -3.42 20.49
C ALA A 182 -11.71 -3.41 20.74
N GLU A 183 -12.37 -2.25 20.56
CA GLU A 183 -13.83 -2.12 20.55
C GLU A 183 -14.50 -2.64 19.27
N GLY A 184 -13.73 -3.06 18.25
CA GLY A 184 -14.23 -3.51 16.95
C GLY A 184 -14.70 -2.40 16.01
N ARG A 185 -14.53 -1.13 16.39
CA ARG A 185 -14.99 0.05 15.62
C ARG A 185 -14.10 0.37 14.41
N LEU A 186 -12.82 -0.04 14.46
CA LEU A 186 -11.86 0.05 13.35
C LEU A 186 -11.62 -1.33 12.72
N SER A 187 -12.68 -2.10 12.48
CA SER A 187 -12.56 -3.33 11.71
C SER A 187 -12.18 -2.99 10.27
N PRO A 188 -11.16 -3.66 9.68
CA PRO A 188 -10.94 -3.54 8.24
C PRO A 188 -12.25 -3.93 7.56
N ARG A 189 -12.80 -3.02 6.74
CA ARG A 189 -13.94 -3.33 5.89
C ARG A 189 -13.54 -4.55 5.07
N ALA A 190 -14.14 -5.70 5.36
CA ALA A 190 -14.14 -6.82 4.45
C ALA A 190 -14.82 -6.34 3.17
N ALA A 191 -14.04 -5.80 2.25
CA ALA A 191 -14.40 -5.83 0.86
C ALA A 191 -14.68 -7.31 0.54
N ASP A 192 -15.91 -7.59 0.12
CA ASP A 192 -16.34 -8.82 -0.55
C ASP A 192 -16.85 -10.00 0.30
N SER A 193 -17.59 -9.75 1.39
CA SER A 193 -18.43 -10.82 2.01
C SER A 193 -19.87 -10.91 1.48
N GLU A 194 -20.35 -9.95 0.68
CA GLU A 194 -21.73 -9.99 0.14
C GLU A 194 -21.85 -10.64 -1.26
N ALA A 195 -20.75 -10.95 -1.95
CA ALA A 195 -20.81 -11.63 -3.25
C ALA A 195 -20.85 -13.17 -3.15
N LEU A 196 -20.71 -13.74 -1.94
CA LEU A 196 -20.63 -15.20 -1.73
C LEU A 196 -21.90 -15.84 -1.13
N GLN A 197 -22.98 -15.06 -0.96
CA GLN A 197 -24.27 -15.56 -0.47
C GLN A 197 -25.37 -15.68 -1.54
N SER A 198 -25.03 -15.60 -2.84
CA SER A 198 -25.89 -16.15 -3.89
C SER A 198 -25.53 -17.62 -4.11
N GLY A 199 -25.90 -18.43 -3.14
CA GLY A 199 -25.82 -19.88 -3.20
C GLY A 199 -26.91 -20.46 -4.10
N ARG A 200 -26.54 -21.52 -4.82
CA ARG A 200 -27.40 -22.55 -5.43
C ARG A 200 -28.16 -22.14 -6.69
N HIS A 201 -27.48 -22.19 -7.84
CA HIS A 201 -28.11 -22.74 -9.05
C HIS A 201 -27.40 -24.03 -9.44
N ARG A 202 -28.12 -25.12 -9.13
CA ARG A 202 -27.82 -26.48 -9.54
C ARG A 202 -27.72 -26.52 -11.05
N ARG A 203 -26.75 -27.29 -11.53
CA ARG A 203 -26.68 -27.81 -12.89
C ARG A 203 -28.06 -28.35 -13.28
N ASN A 204 -28.66 -27.76 -14.30
CA ASN A 204 -29.60 -28.45 -15.16
C ASN A 204 -29.15 -28.21 -16.60
N ASP A 205 -29.09 -29.32 -17.32
CA ASP A 205 -28.76 -29.50 -18.71
C ASP A 205 -29.61 -28.64 -19.66
N GLU A 206 -28.97 -28.29 -20.78
CA GLU A 206 -29.50 -28.46 -22.14
C GLU A 206 -30.86 -27.83 -22.47
N ALA A 207 -30.83 -26.70 -23.18
CA ALA A 207 -31.59 -26.49 -24.43
C ALA A 207 -31.57 -25.03 -24.90
N LEU A 208 -31.02 -24.87 -26.12
CA LEU A 208 -31.55 -24.01 -27.19
C LEU A 208 -31.35 -22.48 -27.13
N TYR A 209 -30.98 -21.97 -28.32
CA TYR A 209 -30.86 -20.57 -28.79
C TYR A 209 -29.55 -19.85 -28.47
N ALA A 210 -28.80 -19.28 -29.43
CA ALA A 210 -28.94 -19.22 -30.88
C ALA A 210 -27.56 -18.89 -31.46
N SER A 211 -27.24 -19.51 -32.60
CA SER A 211 -26.11 -19.12 -33.44
C SER A 211 -26.27 -17.65 -33.85
N VAL A 212 -25.26 -16.84 -33.54
CA VAL A 212 -25.12 -15.50 -34.12
C VAL A 212 -24.77 -15.70 -35.60
N PRO A 213 -25.50 -15.11 -36.56
CA PRO A 213 -25.09 -15.13 -37.96
C PRO A 213 -24.00 -14.09 -38.20
N ASP A 214 -22.83 -14.55 -38.67
CA ASP A 214 -21.80 -13.72 -39.29
C ASP A 214 -22.29 -13.30 -40.68
N ASP A 215 -23.00 -12.18 -40.81
CA ASP A 215 -23.18 -11.54 -42.13
C ASP A 215 -23.39 -10.03 -42.01
N ILE A 216 -22.28 -9.30 -42.17
CA ILE A 216 -22.19 -7.83 -42.09
C ILE A 216 -22.71 -7.16 -43.38
N GLU A 217 -22.96 -7.93 -44.45
CA GLU A 217 -23.35 -7.41 -45.77
C GLU A 217 -24.83 -6.98 -45.91
N SER A 218 -25.70 -7.30 -44.95
CA SER A 218 -27.12 -6.90 -45.01
C SER A 218 -27.38 -5.44 -44.61
N LEU A 219 -26.39 -4.72 -44.06
CA LEU A 219 -26.54 -3.34 -43.58
C LEU A 219 -26.41 -2.27 -44.70
N TYR A 220 -26.08 -2.66 -45.93
CA TYR A 220 -25.91 -1.72 -47.06
C TYR A 220 -26.92 -1.88 -48.20
N GLN A 221 -28.01 -2.62 -48.03
CA GLN A 221 -29.10 -2.64 -49.01
C GLN A 221 -30.10 -1.51 -48.74
N SER A 222 -29.75 -0.34 -49.27
CA SER A 222 -30.64 0.83 -49.39
C SER A 222 -31.72 0.56 -50.45
N PRO A 223 -33.03 0.72 -50.16
CA PRO A 223 -34.06 0.60 -51.17
C PRO A 223 -34.04 1.83 -52.09
N ALA A 224 -33.86 1.60 -53.40
CA ALA A 224 -33.93 2.61 -54.44
C ALA A 224 -35.32 3.31 -54.48
N PRO A 225 -35.38 4.60 -54.84
CA PRO A 225 -36.62 5.37 -54.83
C PRO A 225 -37.59 4.91 -55.93
N HIS A 226 -38.84 4.72 -55.56
CA HIS A 226 -39.96 4.43 -56.45
C HIS A 226 -40.17 5.54 -57.49
N ASP A 227 -40.34 5.11 -58.74
CA ASP A 227 -40.78 5.90 -59.89
C ASP A 227 -42.11 6.62 -59.59
N TRP A 228 -42.12 7.90 -59.93
CA TRP A 228 -43.29 8.78 -59.95
C TRP A 228 -43.88 8.75 -61.36
N ALA A 229 -45.02 8.09 -61.56
CA ALA A 229 -45.81 8.25 -62.77
C ALA A 229 -47.31 8.05 -62.52
N HIS A 230 -48.09 9.04 -62.98
CA HIS A 230 -49.54 9.09 -63.18
C HIS A 230 -50.44 9.44 -61.98
N ALA A 231 -50.83 10.72 -61.89
CA ALA A 231 -52.15 11.21 -62.34
C ALA A 231 -52.18 12.75 -62.35
#